data_AF-A0A1W1V9X8-F1
#
_entry.id   AF-A0A1W1V9X8-F1
#
_cell.length_a   1.000
_cell.length_b   1.000
_cell.length_c   1.000
_cell.angle_alpha   90.00
_cell.angle_beta   90.00
_cell.angle_gamma   90.00
#
_symmetry.space_group_name_H-M   'P 1'
#
loop_
_entity.id
_entity.type
_entity.pdbx_description
1 polymer ?
#
loop_
_entity_poly.entity_id
_entity_poly.type
_entity_poly.pdbx_seq_one_letter_code
_entity_poly.pdbx_strand_id
1 'polypeptide(L)'
;MTIKRYYWLKLYKDFFNDDLIKNLKKKDRGYTYIVIYTKLLLLSLEDEGHLFFESVEDSFNEELALKIDEDPTDVKTTVEYLIDKGLLEIKADDEYFFKLNIW
;
A
#
# COMPACT_ATOMS: atom_id res chain seq x y z
N MET A 1 23.58 -2.09 18.24
CA MET A 1 23.15 -1.05 17.27
C MET A 1 22.48 -1.77 16.12
N THR A 2 21.18 -1.61 15.96
CA THR A 2 20.45 -2.12 14.79
C THR A 2 20.90 -1.32 13.56
N ILE A 3 21.32 -2.01 12.51
CA ILE A 3 21.66 -1.39 11.23
C ILE A 3 20.35 -0.89 10.61
N LYS A 4 20.26 0.41 10.34
CA LYS A 4 19.10 0.98 9.63
C LYS A 4 19.13 0.51 8.17
N ARG A 5 18.03 -0.05 7.69
CA ARG A 5 17.81 -0.31 6.26
C ARG A 5 17.17 0.92 5.62
N TYR A 6 17.56 1.23 4.41
CA TYR A 6 17.04 2.36 3.64
C TYR A 6 16.51 1.84 2.31
N TYR A 7 15.28 2.23 1.98
CA TYR A 7 14.64 1.88 0.72
C TYR A 7 14.52 3.11 -0.18
N TRP A 8 14.62 2.90 -1.48
CA TRP A 8 14.35 3.91 -2.49
C TRP A 8 13.05 3.55 -3.21
N LEU A 9 11.99 4.31 -2.96
CA LEU A 9 10.74 4.12 -3.68
C LEU A 9 10.83 4.76 -5.07
N LYS A 10 11.06 3.93 -6.08
CA LYS A 10 11.11 4.37 -7.48
C LYS A 10 9.70 4.43 -8.05
N LEU A 11 9.08 5.61 -7.99
CA LEU A 11 7.82 5.88 -8.68
C LEU A 11 8.07 6.14 -10.17
N TYR A 12 7.14 5.73 -11.04
CA TYR A 12 7.21 6.12 -12.45
C TYR A 12 6.99 7.62 -12.60
N LYS A 13 7.59 8.22 -13.64
CA LYS A 13 7.68 9.69 -13.81
C LYS A 13 6.33 10.41 -13.75
N ASP A 14 5.26 9.74 -14.18
CA ASP A 14 3.90 10.28 -14.29
C ASP A 14 2.98 9.79 -13.17
N PHE A 15 3.52 9.28 -12.06
CA PHE A 15 2.71 8.69 -10.97
C PHE A 15 1.54 9.59 -10.56
N PHE A 16 1.82 10.84 -10.22
CA PHE A 16 0.78 11.78 -9.80
C PHE A 16 -0.07 12.33 -10.97
N ASN A 17 0.31 12.03 -12.21
CA ASN A 17 -0.41 12.44 -13.42
C ASN A 17 -1.35 11.35 -13.96
N ASP A 18 -1.24 10.13 -13.50
CA ASP A 18 -2.10 9.03 -13.91
C ASP A 18 -3.55 9.22 -13.46
N ASP A 19 -4.47 8.76 -14.32
CA ASP A 19 -5.90 9.00 -14.14
C ASP A 19 -6.48 8.24 -12.94
N LEU A 20 -5.95 7.06 -12.59
CA LEU A 20 -6.33 6.33 -11.38
C LEU A 20 -5.85 7.08 -10.14
N ILE A 21 -4.62 7.60 -10.15
CA ILE A 21 -4.08 8.38 -9.03
C ILE A 21 -4.87 9.68 -8.84
N LYS A 22 -5.18 10.38 -9.93
CA LYS A 22 -6.07 11.56 -9.90
C LYS A 22 -7.49 11.21 -9.44
N ASN A 23 -8.01 10.04 -9.82
CA ASN A 23 -9.32 9.57 -9.42
C ASN A 23 -9.37 9.28 -7.91
N LEU A 24 -8.38 8.57 -7.36
CA LEU A 24 -8.25 8.31 -5.93
C LEU A 24 -8.16 9.62 -5.13
N LYS A 25 -7.33 10.56 -5.62
CA LYS A 25 -7.15 11.89 -5.01
C LYS A 25 -8.42 12.73 -4.94
N LYS A 26 -9.41 12.50 -5.82
CA LYS A 26 -10.68 13.27 -5.83
C LYS A 26 -11.68 12.82 -4.76
N LYS A 27 -11.46 11.69 -4.08
CA LYS A 27 -12.31 11.26 -2.96
C LYS A 27 -12.14 12.20 -1.75
N ASP A 28 -13.09 12.18 -0.82
CA ASP A 28 -13.16 13.10 0.32
C ASP A 28 -11.87 13.15 1.17
N ARG A 29 -11.18 12.01 1.31
CA ARG A 29 -9.87 11.88 1.99
C ARG A 29 -8.74 11.50 1.03
N GLY A 30 -8.86 11.92 -0.24
CA GLY A 30 -7.99 11.44 -1.32
C GLY A 30 -6.49 11.67 -1.09
N TYR A 31 -6.08 12.76 -0.46
CA TYR A 31 -4.67 12.96 -0.10
C TYR A 31 -4.17 11.92 0.91
N THR A 32 -4.98 11.59 1.92
CA THR A 32 -4.69 10.52 2.88
C THR A 32 -4.52 9.19 2.16
N TYR A 33 -5.41 8.85 1.22
CA TYR A 33 -5.33 7.60 0.46
C TYR A 33 -4.08 7.52 -0.42
N ILE A 34 -3.62 8.64 -1.01
CA ILE A 34 -2.35 8.67 -1.73
C ILE A 34 -1.16 8.42 -0.78
N VAL A 35 -1.17 9.00 0.42
CA VAL A 35 -0.13 8.76 1.43
C VAL A 35 -0.11 7.29 1.85
N ILE A 36 -1.27 6.71 2.17
CA ILE A 36 -1.43 5.30 2.52
C ILE A 36 -0.90 4.40 1.40
N TYR A 37 -1.32 4.64 0.14
CA TYR A 37 -0.84 3.84 -0.99
C TYR A 37 0.70 3.90 -1.11
N THR A 38 1.29 5.08 -0.96
CA THR A 38 2.75 5.24 -1.03
C THR A 38 3.47 4.56 0.15
N LYS A 39 2.88 4.59 1.36
CA LYS A 39 3.38 3.87 2.53
C LYS A 39 3.32 2.35 2.34
N LEU A 40 2.23 1.83 1.76
CA LEU A 40 2.09 0.40 1.45
C LEU A 40 3.08 -0.05 0.37
N LEU A 41 3.29 0.76 -0.68
CA LEU A 41 4.34 0.50 -1.68
C LEU A 41 5.74 0.48 -1.06
N LEU A 42 6.02 1.37 -0.10
CA LEU A 42 7.30 1.40 0.60
C LEU A 42 7.47 0.18 1.50
N LEU A 43 6.42 -0.21 2.24
CA LEU A 43 6.41 -1.39 3.11
C LEU A 43 6.67 -2.66 2.30
N SER A 44 6.05 -2.80 1.12
CA SER A 44 6.21 -3.99 0.29
C SER A 44 7.60 -4.15 -0.33
N LEU A 45 8.46 -3.11 -0.31
CA LEU A 45 9.83 -3.21 -0.82
C LEU A 45 10.71 -4.16 0.00
N GLU A 46 10.35 -4.45 1.26
CA GLU A 46 11.08 -5.43 2.06
C GLU A 46 10.98 -6.85 1.46
N ASP A 47 9.82 -7.16 0.88
CA ASP A 47 9.48 -8.49 0.39
C ASP A 47 9.12 -8.47 -1.11
N GLU A 48 9.86 -7.70 -1.91
CA GLU A 48 9.76 -7.70 -3.38
C GLU A 48 8.34 -7.44 -3.93
N GLY A 49 7.54 -6.66 -3.21
CA GLY A 49 6.17 -6.30 -3.57
C GLY A 49 5.09 -7.03 -2.77
N HIS A 50 5.46 -7.97 -1.92
CA HIS A 50 4.52 -8.69 -1.05
C HIS A 50 4.22 -7.91 0.24
N LEU A 51 3.01 -8.10 0.75
CA LEU A 51 2.53 -7.65 2.05
C LEU A 51 1.97 -8.86 2.79
N PHE A 52 2.46 -9.09 4.01
CA PHE A 52 2.09 -10.26 4.81
C PHE A 52 1.34 -9.87 6.08
N PHE A 53 0.45 -10.77 6.49
CA PHE A 53 -0.28 -10.72 7.74
C PHE A 53 0.25 -11.75 8.73
N GLU A 54 0.76 -11.25 9.84
CA GLU A 54 1.37 -12.05 10.90
C GLU A 54 0.34 -12.43 11.99
N SER A 55 -0.96 -12.12 11.78
CA SER A 55 -2.05 -12.36 12.73
C SER A 55 -1.86 -11.64 14.06
N VAL A 56 -1.31 -10.43 14.03
CA VAL A 56 -1.13 -9.58 15.22
C VAL A 56 -2.43 -8.86 15.59
N GLU A 57 -3.22 -8.50 14.59
CA GLU A 57 -4.54 -7.86 14.72
C GLU A 57 -5.65 -8.82 14.24
N ASP A 58 -6.91 -8.45 14.48
CA ASP A 58 -8.09 -9.25 14.08
C ASP A 58 -8.30 -9.27 12.55
N SER A 59 -7.71 -8.34 11.81
CA SER A 59 -7.80 -8.27 10.35
C SER A 59 -6.52 -7.76 9.66
N PHE A 60 -6.34 -8.19 8.41
CA PHE A 60 -5.23 -7.77 7.54
C PHE A 60 -5.10 -6.24 7.45
N ASN A 61 -6.22 -5.52 7.33
CA ASN A 61 -6.23 -4.07 7.20
C ASN A 61 -5.84 -3.36 8.50
N GLU A 62 -6.23 -3.89 9.66
CA GLU A 62 -5.82 -3.34 10.96
C GLU A 62 -4.33 -3.54 11.21
N GLU A 63 -3.79 -4.70 10.86
CA GLU A 63 -2.34 -4.94 10.96
C GLU A 63 -1.55 -4.04 10.03
N LEU A 64 -1.99 -3.88 8.77
CA LEU A 64 -1.37 -2.92 7.86
C LEU A 64 -1.43 -1.50 8.41
N ALA A 65 -2.57 -1.10 8.96
CA ALA A 65 -2.77 0.22 9.56
C ALA A 65 -1.82 0.46 10.75
N LEU A 66 -1.63 -0.56 11.59
CA LEU A 66 -0.62 -0.53 12.66
C LEU A 66 0.80 -0.40 12.10
N LYS A 67 1.15 -1.20 11.07
CA LYS A 67 2.49 -1.19 10.45
C LYS A 67 2.86 0.16 9.83
N ILE A 68 1.88 0.88 9.27
CA ILE A 68 2.11 2.16 8.58
C ILE A 68 1.68 3.40 9.38
N ASP A 69 1.18 3.21 10.60
CA ASP A 69 0.67 4.26 11.51
C ASP A 69 -0.41 5.14 10.84
N GLU A 70 -1.54 4.52 10.48
CA GLU A 70 -2.68 5.16 9.82
C GLU A 70 -4.03 4.65 10.37
N ASP A 71 -5.13 5.31 10.04
CA ASP A 71 -6.48 4.88 10.44
C ASP A 71 -6.90 3.59 9.70
N PRO A 72 -7.36 2.53 10.39
CA PRO A 72 -7.76 1.27 9.76
C PRO A 72 -8.89 1.41 8.72
N THR A 73 -9.80 2.37 8.89
CA THR A 73 -10.89 2.63 7.94
C THR A 73 -10.35 3.22 6.64
N ASP A 74 -9.40 4.15 6.74
CA ASP A 74 -8.74 4.76 5.59
C ASP A 74 -7.85 3.75 4.86
N VAL A 75 -7.15 2.87 5.61
CA VAL A 75 -6.35 1.79 5.04
C VAL A 75 -7.22 0.80 4.29
N LYS A 76 -8.29 0.31 4.92
CA LYS A 76 -9.27 -0.58 4.28
C LYS A 76 -9.83 0.05 2.99
N THR A 77 -10.28 1.29 3.05
CA THR A 77 -10.81 2.01 1.88
C THR A 77 -9.77 2.12 0.75
N THR A 78 -8.51 2.37 1.10
CA THR A 78 -7.42 2.45 0.13
C THR A 78 -7.12 1.09 -0.49
N VAL A 79 -6.99 0.04 0.33
CA VAL A 79 -6.74 -1.34 -0.10
C VAL A 79 -7.84 -1.85 -1.03
N GLU A 80 -9.10 -1.66 -0.66
CA GLU A 80 -10.26 -2.02 -1.50
C GLU A 80 -10.22 -1.31 -2.86
N TYR A 81 -9.87 -0.01 -2.88
CA TYR A 81 -9.70 0.72 -4.13
C TYR A 81 -8.57 0.16 -5.00
N LEU A 82 -7.42 -0.16 -4.39
CA LEU A 82 -6.27 -0.70 -5.12
C LEU A 82 -6.59 -2.07 -5.72
N ILE A 83 -7.32 -2.91 -5.00
CA ILE A 83 -7.79 -4.22 -5.50
C ILE A 83 -8.79 -4.02 -6.65
N ASP A 84 -9.79 -3.15 -6.49
CA ASP A 84 -10.78 -2.85 -7.53
C ASP A 84 -10.14 -2.35 -8.84
N LYS A 85 -9.04 -1.59 -8.73
CA LYS A 85 -8.27 -1.09 -9.89
C LYS A 85 -7.19 -2.02 -10.38
N GLY A 86 -7.02 -3.20 -9.77
CA GLY A 86 -5.97 -4.16 -10.14
C GLY A 86 -4.56 -3.66 -9.87
N LEU A 87 -4.40 -2.70 -8.95
CA LEU A 87 -3.12 -2.19 -8.49
C LEU A 87 -2.54 -3.06 -7.37
N LEU A 88 -3.39 -3.78 -6.62
CA LEU A 88 -3.02 -4.70 -5.55
C LEU A 88 -3.76 -6.03 -5.77
N GLU A 89 -3.03 -7.15 -5.75
CA GLU A 89 -3.59 -8.48 -5.96
C GLU A 89 -3.66 -9.24 -4.63
N ILE A 90 -4.76 -9.95 -4.37
CA ILE A 90 -4.85 -10.91 -3.26
C ILE A 90 -4.26 -12.24 -3.76
N LYS A 91 -3.17 -12.73 -3.13
CA LYS A 91 -2.54 -14.01 -3.46
C LYS A 91 -3.05 -15.13 -2.57
N ALA A 92 -3.26 -14.84 -1.30
CA ALA A 92 -3.85 -15.72 -0.29
C ALA A 92 -4.60 -14.88 0.75
N ASP A 93 -5.23 -15.53 1.73
CA ASP A 93 -5.96 -14.83 2.80
C ASP A 93 -5.04 -13.90 3.62
N ASP A 94 -3.75 -14.21 3.69
CA ASP A 94 -2.71 -13.55 4.47
C ASP A 94 -1.60 -12.88 3.62
N GLU A 95 -1.77 -12.82 2.30
CA GLU A 95 -0.75 -12.33 1.38
C GLU A 95 -1.33 -11.48 0.25
N TYR A 96 -0.93 -10.21 0.20
CA TYR A 96 -1.29 -9.27 -0.86
C TYR A 96 -0.02 -8.89 -1.65
N PHE A 97 -0.16 -8.58 -2.93
CA PHE A 97 0.99 -8.37 -3.82
C PHE A 97 0.80 -7.15 -4.75
N PHE A 98 1.77 -6.23 -4.71
CA PHE A 98 1.95 -5.21 -5.73
C PHE A 98 2.80 -5.76 -6.87
N LYS A 99 2.29 -5.72 -8.09
CA LYS A 99 3.13 -5.92 -9.27
C LYS A 99 4.02 -4.71 -9.48
N LEU A 100 5.17 -4.73 -8.83
CA LEU A 100 6.19 -3.70 -9.00
C LEU A 100 6.92 -3.99 -10.33
N ASN A 101 6.85 -3.05 -11.29
CA ASN A 101 7.72 -3.09 -12.47
C ASN A 101 9.12 -2.58 -12.04
N ILE A 102 9.88 -3.43 -11.35
CA ILE A 102 11.18 -3.10 -10.75
C ILE A 102 12.38 -3.41 -11.65
N TRP A 103 12.21 -3.49 -12.98
CA TRP A 103 13.32 -3.70 -13.91
C TRP A 103 13.09 -2.91 -15.21
#